data_AF-A0A2M7NWI8-F1
#
_entry.id   AF-A0A2M7NWI8-F1
#
_cell.length_a   1.000
_cell.length_b   1.000
_cell.length_c   1.000
_cell.angle_alpha   90.00
_cell.angle_beta   90.00
_cell.angle_gamma   90.00
#
_symmetry.space_group_name_H-M   'P 1'
#
loop_
_entity.id
_entity.type
_entity.pdbx_description
1 polymer ?
#
loop_
_entity_poly.entity_id
_entity_poly.type
_entity_poly.pdbx_seq_one_letter_code
_entity_poly.pdbx_strand_id
1 'polypeptide(L)'
;MALLNSTLTNYLEKLAGKSPAPGGGSASALAAAMGASLIEMSASYSLKRSGKEMKKAVTAIKKIRKQLEKQIDADGIAYANYRKK
;
A
#
# COMPACT_ATOMS: atom_id res chain seq x y z
N MET A 1 0.25 -13.82 -6.57
CA MET A 1 -0.87 -13.03 -7.13
C MET A 1 -0.44 -11.58 -7.13
N ALA A 2 -0.73 -10.82 -8.19
CA ALA A 2 -0.48 -9.38 -8.24
C ALA A 2 -1.82 -8.64 -8.05
N LEU A 3 -2.13 -8.27 -6.81
CA LEU A 3 -3.32 -7.52 -6.41
C LEU A 3 -3.13 -6.03 -6.69
N LEU A 4 -1.91 -5.52 -6.50
CA LEU A 4 -1.59 -4.11 -6.72
C LEU A 4 -1.84 -3.63 -8.16
N ASN A 5 -1.69 -4.54 -9.13
CA ASN A 5 -1.89 -4.26 -10.55
C ASN A 5 -3.32 -4.59 -11.03
N SER A 6 -4.23 -4.95 -10.13
CA SER A 6 -5.64 -5.18 -10.44
C SER A 6 -6.49 -3.92 -10.22
N THR A 7 -7.69 -3.87 -10.80
CA THR A 7 -8.64 -2.79 -10.49
C THR A 7 -9.04 -2.85 -9.01
N LEU A 8 -9.38 -1.71 -8.42
CA LEU A 8 -9.90 -1.67 -7.04
C LEU A 8 -11.15 -2.55 -6.90
N THR A 9 -12.03 -2.57 -7.91
CA THR A 9 -13.21 -3.45 -7.95
C THR A 9 -12.82 -4.92 -7.81
N ASN A 10 -11.84 -5.39 -8.60
CA ASN A 10 -11.37 -6.78 -8.54
C ASN A 10 -10.72 -7.10 -7.19
N TYR A 11 -9.99 -6.16 -6.60
CA TYR A 11 -9.44 -6.32 -5.26
C TYR A 11 -10.55 -6.51 -4.22
N LEU A 12 -11.57 -5.67 -4.25
CA LEU A 12 -12.69 -5.70 -3.31
C LEU A 12 -13.53 -6.98 -3.46
N GLU A 13 -13.80 -7.42 -4.70
CA GLU A 13 -14.47 -8.69 -4.96
C GLU A 13 -13.70 -9.87 -4.37
N LYS A 14 -12.37 -9.90 -4.53
CA LYS A 14 -11.53 -10.97 -3.97
C LYS A 14 -11.46 -10.93 -2.45
N LEU A 15 -11.40 -9.74 -1.86
CA LEU A 15 -11.38 -9.53 -0.41
C LEU A 15 -12.71 -9.98 0.23
N ALA A 16 -13.84 -9.74 -0.43
CA ALA A 16 -15.16 -10.17 0.04
C ALA A 16 -15.47 -11.65 -0.28
N GLY A 17 -14.74 -12.25 -1.22
CA GLY A 17 -14.96 -13.60 -1.69
C GLY A 17 -14.51 -14.69 -0.71
N LYS A 18 -14.93 -15.93 -0.98
CA LYS A 18 -14.52 -17.12 -0.22
C LYS A 18 -13.10 -17.59 -0.62
N SER A 19 -12.12 -16.71 -0.45
CA SER A 19 -10.70 -16.96 -0.72
C SER A 19 -9.86 -16.72 0.54
N PRO A 20 -8.79 -17.51 0.79
CA PRO A 20 -7.91 -17.28 1.92
C PRO A 20 -7.07 -15.99 1.83
N ALA A 21 -6.96 -15.38 0.64
CA ALA A 21 -6.27 -14.11 0.42
C ALA A 21 -6.91 -13.35 -0.77
N PRO A 22 -6.86 -12.01 -0.80
CA PRO A 22 -6.32 -11.09 0.21
C PRO A 22 -7.07 -11.12 1.54
N GLY A 23 -6.35 -10.91 2.64
CA GLY A 23 -6.92 -10.86 3.99
C GLY A 23 -6.79 -9.48 4.64
N GLY A 24 -6.95 -9.45 5.98
CA GLY A 24 -6.86 -8.21 6.76
C GLY A 24 -5.51 -7.50 6.62
N GLY A 25 -4.39 -8.23 6.55
CA GLY A 25 -3.06 -7.65 6.38
C GLY A 25 -2.93 -6.89 5.06
N SER A 26 -3.37 -7.50 3.95
CA SER A 26 -3.47 -6.85 2.64
C SER A 26 -4.35 -5.59 2.68
N ALA A 27 -5.51 -5.65 3.34
CA ALA A 27 -6.41 -4.51 3.46
C ALA A 27 -5.80 -3.36 4.29
N SER A 28 -5.13 -3.67 5.40
CA SER A 28 -4.39 -2.69 6.19
C SER A 28 -3.23 -2.05 5.41
N ALA A 29 -2.50 -2.84 4.62
CA ALA A 29 -1.44 -2.33 3.74
C ALA A 29 -1.99 -1.36 2.69
N LEU A 30 -3.14 -1.68 2.07
CA LEU A 30 -3.82 -0.78 1.13
C LEU A 30 -4.26 0.51 1.83
N ALA A 31 -4.89 0.43 3.00
CA ALA A 31 -5.31 1.60 3.78
C ALA A 31 -4.12 2.51 4.14
N ALA A 32 -3.02 1.92 4.59
CA ALA A 32 -1.81 2.66 4.91
C ALA A 32 -1.18 3.30 3.65
N ALA A 33 -1.17 2.59 2.52
CA ALA A 33 -0.67 3.14 1.24
C ALA A 33 -1.51 4.34 0.77
N MET A 34 -2.84 4.29 0.93
CA MET A 34 -3.72 5.43 0.65
C MET A 34 -3.38 6.62 1.56
N GLY A 35 -3.22 6.40 2.86
CA GLY A 35 -2.81 7.45 3.80
C GLY A 35 -1.46 8.07 3.45
N ALA A 36 -0.46 7.25 3.14
CA ALA A 36 0.86 7.71 2.72
C ALA A 36 0.80 8.50 1.39
N SER A 37 -0.09 8.12 0.47
CA SER A 37 -0.32 8.86 -0.78
C SER A 37 -0.88 10.26 -0.52
N LEU A 38 -1.83 10.39 0.41
CA LEU A 38 -2.39 11.68 0.80
C LEU A 38 -1.33 12.57 1.47
N ILE A 39 -0.49 12.00 2.35
CA ILE A 39 0.62 12.74 2.96
C ILE A 39 1.62 13.20 1.90
N GLU A 40 2.01 12.33 0.96
CA GLU A 40 2.91 12.67 -0.15
C GLU A 40 2.35 13.82 -1.00
N MET A 41 1.05 13.79 -1.31
CA MET A 41 0.36 14.85 -2.06
C MET A 41 0.42 16.18 -1.31
N SER A 42 -0.01 16.21 -0.04
CA SER A 42 -0.03 17.42 0.79
C SER A 42 1.37 18.02 0.99
N ALA A 43 2.38 17.16 1.22
CA ALA A 43 3.78 17.59 1.33
C ALA A 43 4.32 18.14 -0.01
N SER A 44 3.92 17.55 -1.14
CA SER A 44 4.32 18.02 -2.47
C SER A 44 3.75 19.40 -2.81
N TYR A 45 2.50 19.70 -2.44
CA TYR A 45 1.94 21.05 -2.54
C TYR A 45 2.70 22.06 -1.69
N SER A 46 3.14 21.65 -0.49
CA SER A 46 3.88 22.49 0.45
C SER A 46 5.33 22.77 0.03
N LEU A 47 5.89 21.94 -0.86
CA LEU A 47 7.28 22.05 -1.33
C LEU A 47 7.56 23.39 -2.02
N LYS A 48 6.56 23.99 -2.69
CA LYS A 48 6.70 25.30 -3.37
C LYS A 48 7.05 26.45 -2.41
N ARG A 49 6.77 26.28 -1.11
CA ARG A 49 6.95 27.30 -0.06
C ARG A 49 7.94 26.88 1.04
N SER A 50 8.58 25.72 0.89
CA SER A 50 9.34 25.07 1.95
C SER A 50 10.76 24.71 1.52
N GLY A 51 11.66 24.56 2.50
CA GLY A 51 13.07 24.24 2.26
C GLY A 51 13.40 22.74 2.19
N LYS A 52 14.71 22.45 2.33
CA LYS A 52 15.32 21.11 2.21
C LYS A 52 14.62 20.02 3.05
N GLU A 53 14.10 20.36 4.23
CA GLU A 53 13.41 19.41 5.11
C GLU A 53 12.11 18.87 4.51
N MET A 54 11.32 19.71 3.84
CA MET A 54 10.10 19.25 3.15
C MET A 54 10.45 18.29 1.99
N LYS A 55 11.55 18.55 1.28
CA LYS A 55 12.05 17.65 0.22
C LYS A 55 12.44 16.27 0.78
N LYS A 56 13.06 16.24 1.96
CA LYS A 56 13.37 14.99 2.67
C LYS A 56 12.10 14.26 3.09
N ALA A 57 11.12 14.98 3.64
CA ALA A 57 9.83 14.40 4.04
C ALA A 57 9.10 13.75 2.86
N VAL A 58 9.00 14.46 1.71
CA VAL A 58 8.42 13.91 0.47
C VAL A 58 9.15 12.64 0.01
N THR A 59 10.49 12.63 0.10
CA THR A 59 11.29 11.47 -0.27
C THR A 59 11.04 10.28 0.67
N ALA A 60 10.96 10.54 1.98
CA ALA A 60 10.72 9.53 2.99
C ALA A 60 9.32 8.92 2.84
N ILE A 61 8.27 9.74 2.69
CA ILE A 61 6.90 9.23 2.56
C ILE A 61 6.71 8.45 1.26
N LYS A 62 7.34 8.88 0.16
CA LYS A 62 7.32 8.13 -1.11
C LYS A 62 7.93 6.73 -0.95
N LYS A 63 9.03 6.61 -0.19
CA LYS A 63 9.65 5.32 0.12
C LYS A 63 8.71 4.44 0.94
N ILE A 64 8.09 5.01 1.99
CA ILE A 64 7.14 4.30 2.85
C ILE A 64 5.94 3.81 2.04
N ARG A 65 5.33 4.67 1.23
CA ARG A 65 4.22 4.30 0.34
C ARG A 65 4.58 3.13 -0.56
N LYS A 66 5.75 3.18 -1.21
CA LYS A 66 6.25 2.09 -2.08
C LYS A 66 6.49 0.78 -1.32
N GLN A 67 6.85 0.85 -0.04
CA GLN A 67 6.96 -0.33 0.81
C GLN A 67 5.58 -0.89 1.16
N LEU A 68 4.62 -0.05 1.54
CA LEU A 68 3.24 -0.44 1.86
C LEU A 68 2.52 -1.06 0.66
N GLU A 69 2.70 -0.47 -0.53
CA GLU A 69 2.24 -1.03 -1.81
C GLU A 69 2.68 -2.49 -1.97
N LYS A 70 3.95 -2.81 -1.69
CA LYS A 70 4.46 -4.19 -1.77
C LYS A 70 3.84 -5.12 -0.73
N GLN A 71 3.44 -4.59 0.43
CA GLN A 71 2.85 -5.39 1.50
C GLN A 71 1.45 -5.91 1.15
N ILE A 72 0.73 -5.25 0.24
CA ILE A 72 -0.59 -5.68 -0.25
C ILE A 72 -0.50 -7.10 -0.82
N ASP A 73 0.51 -7.36 -1.66
CA ASP A 73 0.75 -8.69 -2.22
C ASP A 73 1.47 -9.63 -1.25
N ALA A 74 2.37 -9.07 -0.42
CA ALA A 74 3.20 -9.85 0.49
C ALA A 74 2.39 -10.62 1.53
N ASP A 75 1.29 -10.05 2.04
CA ASP A 75 0.38 -10.71 2.98
C ASP A 75 -0.20 -12.00 2.38
N GLY A 76 -0.75 -11.93 1.16
CA GLY A 76 -1.30 -13.09 0.48
C GLY A 76 -0.26 -14.15 0.15
N ILE A 77 0.97 -13.74 -0.19
CA ILE A 77 2.10 -14.65 -0.43
C ILE A 77 2.54 -15.35 0.86
N ALA A 78 2.66 -14.60 1.96
CA ALA A 78 3.04 -15.13 3.26
C ALA A 78 2.03 -16.18 3.74
N TYR A 79 0.73 -15.89 3.64
CA TYR A 79 -0.32 -16.85 3.99
C TYR A 79 -0.28 -18.10 3.09
N ALA A 80 -0.10 -17.93 1.77
CA ALA A 80 0.00 -19.05 0.85
C ALA A 80 1.19 -19.97 1.16
N ASN A 81 2.32 -19.42 1.60
CA ASN A 81 3.50 -20.20 2.00
C ASN A 81 3.30 -20.90 3.34
N TYR A 82 2.61 -20.25 4.30
CA TYR A 82 2.25 -20.87 5.57
C TYR A 82 1.35 -22.10 5.37
N ARG A 83 0.33 -21.99 4.51
CA ARG A 83 -0.62 -23.09 4.22
C ARG A 83 0.01 -24.30 3.52
N LYS A 84 1.15 -24.13 2.84
CA LYS A 84 1.86 -25.22 2.14
C LYS A 84 2.75 -26.07 3.05
N LYS A 85 3.02 -25.60 4.28
CA LYS A 85 3.73 -26.35 5.31
C LYS A 85 2.74 -27.21 6.09
#